data_AF-B8I0M3-F1
#
_entry.id   AF-B8I0M3-F1
#
_cell.length_a   1.000
_cell.length_b   1.000
_cell.length_c   1.000
_cell.angle_alpha   90.00
_cell.angle_beta   90.00
_cell.angle_gamma   90.00
#
_symmetry.space_group_name_H-M   'P 1'
#
loop_
_entity.id
_entity.type
_entity.pdbx_description
1 polymer ?
#
loop_
_entity_poly.entity_id
_entity_poly.type
_entity_poly.pdbx_seq_one_letter_code
_entity_poly.pdbx_strand_id
1 'polypeptide(L)'
;MITSFKKMFSVFVVCLIVFSLVFTVPVTEVSAASDVTVNLSAEKQEMRGFGGMVHTGWQSDLTAAQRETAFGNGNGQLGFTILRIHVDENSNNWSRGIATAKSAIAHGGIVFASPWNPPTSMQEKFTRNGTANQTRLKYDQYAAYAQHLNNFVKYMKDNGAPLYAISVQNEPDYAHTWTWWTPQEMLNFMKNNAGSITGAKVIAPESFQYLKNISDPILNDSTALANMDILGAHFYGTSVSNMPYPLFQQKGAGKELWMTEVYVPNSDADSADRFPEALDVAYNMHNGIVEGNFQAYVWWYIRRSYGPMKEDGTMSKRGAMMAQYSKFVRPGYVRVDATKNPNTNVYISAYKGDGKAVIVAINKGTSAVSQKFNLQGASSVAKVSSWVTDGSRNVAAATSYTGTSFTAQLPAQSVTTFVADLGTITPVEKDAFSKLEGESYDDQSGTQNGSCNEGGECLGYIENGDYAVYKNVNFGEGAQSFQARVSSATTGGNIEIRLDSPNGTLVGTCPVAGTGDWQNWADVTSNVSGVSGKHDLYLTFTGDSGYLFNINWFKFDKAPIVTGKTGDINNDGQIDALDLLLLKKYILGLDTIENAKLADLDANGELNAIDFALLKQYLLGLITVLPTV
;
A
#
# COMPACT_ATOMS: atom_id res chain seq x y z
N MET A 1 21.93 -53.52 -69.58
CA MET A 1 21.31 -52.88 -70.76
C MET A 1 20.36 -51.82 -70.24
N ILE A 2 20.88 -50.61 -70.00
CA ILE A 2 20.81 -49.47 -70.94
C ILE A 2 19.40 -48.87 -70.88
N THR A 3 19.13 -47.96 -69.95
CA THR A 3 19.18 -46.49 -70.12
C THR A 3 18.28 -45.93 -71.22
N SER A 4 17.43 -44.99 -70.80
CA SER A 4 16.67 -44.02 -71.60
C SER A 4 15.45 -44.61 -72.30
N PHE A 5 14.21 -44.22 -72.00
CA PHE A 5 13.64 -42.87 -72.09
C PHE A 5 12.39 -42.87 -71.17
N LYS A 6 12.23 -42.10 -70.07
CA LYS A 6 12.25 -40.62 -69.98
C LYS A 6 11.76 -39.95 -71.27
N LYS A 7 10.45 -40.04 -71.54
CA LYS A 7 9.61 -39.07 -72.29
C LYS A 7 8.24 -39.70 -72.62
N MET A 8 7.38 -39.95 -71.63
CA MET A 8 5.93 -40.12 -71.91
C MET A 8 5.01 -40.10 -70.68
N PHE A 9 5.44 -39.50 -69.56
CA PHE A 9 4.57 -39.28 -68.39
C PHE A 9 4.56 -37.80 -67.98
N SER A 10 4.63 -36.90 -68.96
CA SER A 10 4.66 -35.44 -68.75
C SER A 10 3.57 -34.69 -69.50
N VAL A 11 2.48 -35.35 -69.94
CA VAL A 11 1.41 -34.66 -70.69
C VAL A 11 -0.01 -34.93 -70.17
N PHE A 12 -0.20 -35.71 -69.09
CA PHE A 12 -1.54 -35.98 -68.54
C PHE A 12 -1.74 -35.62 -67.05
N VAL A 13 -0.89 -34.77 -66.48
CA VAL A 13 -1.05 -34.23 -65.11
C VAL A 13 -1.00 -32.68 -65.09
N VAL A 14 -1.07 -32.01 -66.25
CA VAL A 14 -0.90 -30.54 -66.35
C VAL A 14 -2.21 -29.77 -66.60
N CYS A 15 -3.38 -30.43 -66.70
CA CYS A 15 -4.66 -29.73 -66.88
C CYS A 15 -5.65 -29.86 -65.70
N LEU A 16 -5.21 -30.33 -64.52
CA LEU A 16 -6.08 -30.48 -63.34
C LEU A 16 -5.46 -29.91 -62.05
N ILE A 17 -4.56 -28.93 -62.18
CA ILE A 17 -4.00 -28.13 -61.06
C ILE A 17 -3.97 -26.64 -61.46
N VAL A 18 -5.05 -26.14 -62.07
CA VAL A 18 -5.27 -24.70 -62.29
C VAL A 18 -6.73 -24.39 -61.99
N PHE A 19 -7.19 -24.66 -60.77
CA PHE A 19 -8.36 -24.02 -60.16
C PHE A 19 -8.44 -24.39 -58.67
N SER A 20 -7.36 -24.17 -57.93
CA SER A 20 -7.42 -24.15 -56.47
C SER A 20 -7.44 -22.69 -56.04
N LEU A 21 -8.62 -22.25 -55.65
CA LEU A 21 -8.95 -20.97 -55.06
C LEU A 21 -7.84 -20.48 -54.13
N VAL A 22 -7.17 -19.41 -54.56
CA VAL A 22 -6.50 -18.50 -53.63
C VAL A 22 -7.63 -17.76 -52.90
N PHE A 23 -8.16 -18.37 -51.84
CA PHE A 23 -8.76 -17.57 -50.77
C PHE A 23 -7.58 -16.89 -50.07
N THR A 24 -7.24 -15.68 -50.51
CA THR A 24 -6.57 -14.72 -49.65
C THR A 24 -7.50 -14.47 -48.47
N VAL A 25 -7.27 -15.16 -47.35
CA VAL A 25 -7.81 -14.72 -46.08
C VAL A 25 -7.29 -13.29 -45.91
N PRO A 26 -8.15 -12.28 -45.70
CA PRO A 26 -7.65 -10.95 -45.38
C PRO A 26 -6.85 -11.11 -44.09
N VAL A 27 -5.53 -10.95 -44.19
CA VAL A 27 -4.70 -10.70 -43.02
C VAL A 27 -5.21 -9.37 -42.50
N THR A 28 -6.02 -9.44 -41.46
CA THR A 28 -6.35 -8.25 -40.69
C THR A 28 -5.03 -7.76 -40.13
N GLU A 29 -4.60 -6.58 -40.57
CA GLU A 29 -3.52 -5.87 -39.91
C GLU A 29 -3.97 -5.61 -38.47
N VAL A 30 -3.51 -6.47 -37.56
CA VAL A 30 -3.64 -6.23 -36.13
C VAL A 30 -2.69 -5.08 -35.85
N SER A 31 -3.23 -3.87 -35.70
CA SER A 31 -2.49 -2.76 -35.12
C SER A 31 -1.87 -3.25 -33.81
N ALA A 32 -0.54 -3.30 -33.74
CA ALA A 32 0.15 -3.71 -32.53
C ALA A 32 -0.25 -2.76 -31.39
N ALA A 33 -0.87 -3.31 -30.34
CA ALA A 33 -1.21 -2.54 -29.16
C ALA A 33 0.08 -1.99 -28.52
N SER A 34 0.04 -0.78 -27.98
CA SER A 34 1.19 -0.26 -27.23
C SER A 34 1.39 -1.10 -25.97
N ASP A 35 2.64 -1.32 -25.57
CA ASP A 35 2.96 -2.06 -24.35
C ASP A 35 2.31 -1.40 -23.11
N VAL A 36 1.76 -2.22 -22.22
CA VAL A 36 1.37 -1.78 -20.89
C VAL A 36 2.59 -1.85 -19.99
N THR A 37 2.94 -0.72 -19.38
CA THR A 37 3.92 -0.70 -18.28
C THR A 37 3.15 -0.57 -16.98
N VAL A 38 3.43 -1.45 -16.01
CA VAL A 38 2.97 -1.36 -14.63
C VAL A 38 4.18 -1.07 -13.76
N ASN A 39 4.23 0.13 -13.17
CA ASN A 39 5.35 0.55 -12.34
C ASN A 39 5.05 0.30 -10.86
N LEU A 40 5.56 -0.82 -10.32
CA LEU A 40 5.25 -1.27 -8.97
C LEU A 40 5.82 -0.36 -7.86
N SER A 41 6.80 0.51 -8.15
CA SER A 41 7.33 1.47 -7.16
C SER A 41 6.58 2.81 -7.18
N ALA A 42 5.85 3.13 -8.24
CA ALA A 42 5.08 4.36 -8.36
C ALA A 42 3.69 4.22 -7.70
N GLU A 43 3.67 4.25 -6.37
CA GLU A 43 2.46 4.17 -5.57
C GLU A 43 1.52 5.36 -5.75
N LYS A 44 0.22 5.11 -5.57
CA LYS A 44 -0.87 6.07 -5.67
C LYS A 44 -1.73 5.94 -4.39
N GLN A 45 -3.04 5.87 -4.49
CA GLN A 45 -3.90 5.75 -3.31
C GLN A 45 -3.98 4.30 -2.77
N GLU A 46 -4.07 4.16 -1.44
CA GLU A 46 -4.48 2.90 -0.79
C GLU A 46 -5.97 2.62 -1.08
N MET A 47 -6.28 1.40 -1.46
CA MET A 47 -7.64 0.92 -1.70
C MET A 47 -8.28 0.51 -0.37
N ARG A 48 -9.37 1.19 -0.02
CA ARG A 48 -10.20 0.84 1.13
C ARG A 48 -11.13 -0.33 0.83
N GLY A 49 -11.70 -0.40 -0.38
CA GLY A 49 -12.49 -1.55 -0.79
C GLY A 49 -13.69 -1.23 -1.68
N PHE A 50 -14.58 -2.21 -1.76
CA PHE A 50 -15.69 -2.22 -2.71
C PHE A 50 -16.94 -2.75 -2.05
N GLY A 51 -18.11 -2.26 -2.45
CA GLY A 51 -19.32 -2.62 -1.73
C GLY A 51 -20.62 -2.19 -2.36
N GLY A 52 -21.65 -2.17 -1.53
CA GLY A 52 -22.94 -1.60 -1.87
C GLY A 52 -23.82 -1.32 -0.65
N MET A 53 -25.03 -0.85 -0.94
CA MET A 53 -26.04 -0.44 0.03
C MET A 53 -27.01 -1.57 0.38
N VAL A 54 -27.41 -1.59 1.66
CA VAL A 54 -28.64 -2.25 2.13
C VAL A 54 -29.51 -1.23 2.86
N HIS A 55 -30.71 -0.97 2.32
CA HIS A 55 -31.64 0.01 2.86
C HIS A 55 -32.90 -0.67 3.41
N THR A 56 -32.86 -1.09 4.67
CA THR A 56 -33.93 -1.89 5.31
C THR A 56 -35.23 -1.11 5.57
N GLY A 57 -35.22 0.21 5.42
CA GLY A 57 -36.43 1.04 5.42
C GLY A 57 -37.22 1.01 4.10
N TRP A 58 -36.58 0.65 2.98
CA TRP A 58 -37.16 0.74 1.63
C TRP A 58 -37.24 -0.63 0.93
N GLN A 59 -36.40 -1.57 1.35
CA GLN A 59 -36.32 -2.91 0.81
C GLN A 59 -36.18 -3.91 1.95
N SER A 60 -36.51 -5.18 1.68
CA SER A 60 -36.19 -6.24 2.62
C SER A 60 -34.67 -6.39 2.78
N ASP A 61 -34.25 -6.72 3.99
CA ASP A 61 -32.85 -7.03 4.31
C ASP A 61 -32.31 -8.19 3.45
N LEU A 62 -30.99 -8.36 3.41
CA LEU A 62 -30.37 -9.54 2.82
C LEU A 62 -30.65 -10.77 3.68
N THR A 63 -30.98 -11.89 3.02
CA THR A 63 -31.04 -13.19 3.70
C THR A 63 -29.64 -13.64 4.12
N ALA A 64 -29.54 -14.64 5.01
CA ALA A 64 -28.24 -15.19 5.42
C ALA A 64 -27.39 -15.63 4.21
N ALA A 65 -27.99 -16.38 3.27
CA ALA A 65 -27.30 -16.80 2.04
C ALA A 65 -26.87 -15.61 1.17
N GLN A 66 -27.70 -14.56 1.06
CA GLN A 66 -27.33 -13.35 0.31
C GLN A 66 -26.18 -12.58 0.97
N ARG A 67 -26.06 -12.60 2.31
CA ARG A 67 -24.90 -12.01 2.99
C ARG A 67 -23.61 -12.75 2.67
N GLU A 68 -23.65 -14.08 2.64
CA GLU A 68 -22.53 -14.91 2.18
C GLU A 68 -22.16 -14.61 0.73
N THR A 69 -23.16 -14.50 -0.16
CA THR A 69 -22.90 -14.11 -1.56
C THR A 69 -22.31 -12.70 -1.66
N ALA A 70 -22.72 -11.76 -0.83
CA ALA A 70 -22.22 -10.38 -0.87
C ALA A 70 -20.78 -10.26 -0.34
N PHE A 71 -20.50 -10.80 0.86
CA PHE A 71 -19.28 -10.51 1.60
C PHE A 71 -18.25 -11.64 1.57
N GLY A 72 -18.67 -12.87 1.30
CA GLY A 72 -17.75 -13.98 1.07
C GLY A 72 -16.92 -13.77 -0.20
N ASN A 73 -15.72 -14.37 -0.27
CA ASN A 73 -14.82 -14.22 -1.41
C ASN A 73 -14.55 -15.54 -2.19
N GLY A 74 -15.34 -16.59 -1.92
CA GLY A 74 -15.32 -17.86 -2.65
C GLY A 74 -15.95 -17.79 -4.05
N ASN A 75 -16.13 -18.95 -4.66
CA ASN A 75 -16.77 -19.07 -5.98
C ASN A 75 -18.24 -18.60 -5.91
N GLY A 76 -18.67 -17.81 -6.90
CA GLY A 76 -20.04 -17.25 -6.94
C GLY A 76 -20.33 -16.14 -5.93
N GLN A 77 -19.37 -15.76 -5.08
CA GLN A 77 -19.49 -14.66 -4.12
C GLN A 77 -18.79 -13.40 -4.62
N LEU A 78 -19.32 -12.23 -4.27
CA LEU A 78 -18.91 -10.91 -4.76
C LEU A 78 -17.62 -10.40 -4.11
N GLY A 79 -17.30 -10.82 -2.88
CA GLY A 79 -16.10 -10.38 -2.18
C GLY A 79 -16.15 -8.92 -1.73
N PHE A 80 -17.34 -8.35 -1.48
CA PHE A 80 -17.46 -6.98 -0.99
C PHE A 80 -16.87 -6.82 0.41
N THR A 81 -16.21 -5.69 0.63
CA THR A 81 -15.53 -5.32 1.88
C THR A 81 -16.05 -4.03 2.48
N ILE A 82 -17.03 -3.39 1.84
CA ILE A 82 -17.70 -2.21 2.35
C ILE A 82 -19.21 -2.46 2.32
N LEU A 83 -19.88 -2.18 3.43
CA LEU A 83 -21.33 -2.11 3.49
C LEU A 83 -21.75 -0.67 3.81
N ARG A 84 -22.65 -0.14 3.00
CA ARG A 84 -23.40 1.07 3.33
C ARG A 84 -24.76 0.71 3.92
N ILE A 85 -25.17 1.42 4.96
CA ILE A 85 -26.51 1.34 5.55
C ILE A 85 -27.12 2.73 5.71
N HIS A 86 -28.44 2.81 5.95
CA HIS A 86 -29.10 4.08 6.22
C HIS A 86 -29.18 4.36 7.72
N VAL A 87 -29.05 5.63 8.09
CA VAL A 87 -29.43 6.13 9.41
C VAL A 87 -30.91 6.51 9.34
N ASP A 88 -31.77 5.71 9.96
CA ASP A 88 -33.21 5.98 9.98
C ASP A 88 -33.51 7.20 10.89
N GLU A 89 -34.35 8.11 10.42
CA GLU A 89 -34.79 9.28 11.18
C GLU A 89 -35.56 8.91 12.46
N ASN A 90 -36.16 7.71 12.50
CA ASN A 90 -36.83 7.15 13.67
C ASN A 90 -35.97 6.05 14.31
N SER A 91 -35.40 6.36 15.48
CA SER A 91 -34.52 5.45 16.23
C SER A 91 -35.11 4.07 16.58
N ASN A 92 -36.44 3.93 16.61
CA ASN A 92 -37.10 2.63 16.80
C ASN A 92 -36.82 1.64 15.65
N ASN A 93 -36.37 2.14 14.50
CA ASN A 93 -36.05 1.34 13.33
C ASN A 93 -34.58 0.93 13.25
N TRP A 94 -33.70 1.43 14.13
CA TRP A 94 -32.25 1.18 14.05
C TRP A 94 -31.86 -0.29 14.23
N SER A 95 -32.74 -1.11 14.82
CA SER A 95 -32.52 -2.56 14.93
C SER A 95 -32.50 -3.28 13.59
N ARG A 96 -33.06 -2.68 12.54
CA ARG A 96 -33.14 -3.26 11.20
C ARG A 96 -31.75 -3.30 10.55
N GLY A 97 -31.39 -4.42 9.96
CA GLY A 97 -30.13 -4.57 9.22
C GLY A 97 -28.88 -4.81 10.07
N ILE A 98 -28.98 -4.83 11.41
CA ILE A 98 -27.85 -5.18 12.30
C ILE A 98 -27.23 -6.53 11.91
N ALA A 99 -28.05 -7.52 11.59
CA ALA A 99 -27.57 -8.84 11.21
C ALA A 99 -26.72 -8.81 9.93
N THR A 100 -27.08 -7.97 8.96
CA THR A 100 -26.28 -7.75 7.74
C THR A 100 -24.99 -7.00 8.05
N ALA A 101 -25.04 -5.97 8.89
CA ALA A 101 -23.85 -5.24 9.33
C ALA A 101 -22.83 -6.13 10.07
N LYS A 102 -23.30 -6.97 10.99
CA LYS A 102 -22.47 -7.98 11.66
C LYS A 102 -21.85 -8.96 10.67
N SER A 103 -22.62 -9.41 9.68
CA SER A 103 -22.13 -10.34 8.68
C SER A 103 -21.01 -9.73 7.83
N ALA A 104 -21.14 -8.46 7.43
CA ALA A 104 -20.09 -7.75 6.71
C ALA A 104 -18.79 -7.65 7.53
N ILE A 105 -18.90 -7.30 8.81
CA ILE A 105 -17.76 -7.22 9.74
C ILE A 105 -17.11 -8.59 9.97
N ALA A 106 -17.92 -9.65 10.14
CA ALA A 106 -17.42 -11.01 10.31
C ALA A 106 -16.62 -11.52 9.09
N HIS A 107 -16.86 -10.95 7.91
CA HIS A 107 -16.11 -11.21 6.68
C HIS A 107 -14.91 -10.26 6.47
N GLY A 108 -14.54 -9.48 7.50
CA GLY A 108 -13.44 -8.52 7.44
C GLY A 108 -13.77 -7.23 6.70
N GLY A 109 -15.05 -6.96 6.44
CA GLY A 109 -15.51 -5.71 5.84
C GLY A 109 -15.75 -4.61 6.86
N ILE A 110 -15.89 -3.38 6.37
CA ILE A 110 -16.26 -2.19 7.15
C ILE A 110 -17.70 -1.79 6.87
N VAL A 111 -18.32 -1.10 7.82
CA VAL A 111 -19.69 -0.57 7.69
C VAL A 111 -19.65 0.95 7.84
N PHE A 112 -20.30 1.67 6.92
CA PHE A 112 -20.57 3.09 7.11
C PHE A 112 -22.06 3.39 6.91
N ALA A 113 -22.51 4.51 7.45
CA ALA A 113 -23.92 4.87 7.43
C ALA A 113 -24.16 6.28 6.91
N SER A 114 -25.25 6.45 6.15
CA SER A 114 -25.67 7.75 5.63
C SER A 114 -27.11 8.09 6.04
N PRO A 115 -27.39 9.30 6.56
CA PRO A 115 -28.75 9.77 6.85
C PRO A 115 -29.39 10.41 5.61
N TRP A 116 -30.67 10.13 5.38
CA TRP A 116 -31.48 10.85 4.38
C TRP A 116 -32.19 12.06 4.99
N ASN A 117 -32.73 11.89 6.20
CA ASN A 117 -33.40 12.95 6.94
C ASN A 117 -32.98 12.94 8.41
N PRO A 118 -32.90 14.12 9.05
CA PRO A 118 -32.95 14.23 10.51
C PRO A 118 -34.30 13.75 11.06
N PRO A 119 -34.41 13.47 12.38
CA PRO A 119 -35.71 13.29 13.04
C PRO A 119 -36.69 14.41 12.68
N THR A 120 -37.97 14.07 12.45
CA THR A 120 -38.99 15.01 11.95
C THR A 120 -39.11 16.29 12.79
N SER A 121 -38.88 16.21 14.10
CA SER A 121 -38.90 17.36 15.02
C SER A 121 -37.82 18.41 14.74
N MET A 122 -36.71 18.00 14.12
CA MET A 122 -35.57 18.85 13.77
C MET A 122 -35.70 19.48 12.37
N GLN A 123 -36.71 19.08 11.60
CA GLN A 123 -36.92 19.54 10.23
C GLN A 123 -37.78 20.80 10.18
N GLU A 124 -37.53 21.67 9.19
CA GLU A 124 -38.45 22.73 8.79
C GLU A 124 -38.67 22.76 7.27
N LYS A 125 -39.79 23.37 6.86
CA LYS A 125 -40.16 23.52 5.46
C LYS A 125 -39.77 24.89 4.93
N PHE A 126 -39.29 24.94 3.69
CA PHE A 126 -38.94 26.18 3.01
C PHE A 126 -39.21 26.09 1.50
N THR A 127 -39.11 27.23 0.81
CA THR A 127 -39.21 27.30 -0.65
C THR A 127 -37.81 27.39 -1.24
N ARG A 128 -37.46 26.47 -2.15
CA ARG A 128 -36.17 26.46 -2.86
C ARG A 128 -36.42 26.63 -4.35
N ASN A 129 -35.84 27.67 -4.96
CA ASN A 129 -35.95 27.94 -6.40
C ASN A 129 -37.41 27.91 -6.93
N GLY A 130 -38.34 28.46 -6.17
CA GLY A 130 -39.77 28.47 -6.51
C GLY A 130 -40.53 27.19 -6.17
N THR A 131 -39.86 26.11 -5.76
CA THR A 131 -40.50 24.88 -5.28
C THR A 131 -40.76 24.98 -3.77
N ALA A 132 -42.04 25.02 -3.39
CA ALA A 132 -42.46 25.03 -1.98
C ALA A 132 -42.26 23.66 -1.30
N ASN A 133 -42.43 23.62 0.02
CA ASN A 133 -42.44 22.41 0.85
C ASN A 133 -41.17 21.55 0.78
N GLN A 134 -40.03 22.17 0.46
CA GLN A 134 -38.73 21.52 0.56
C GLN A 134 -38.31 21.43 2.03
N THR A 135 -37.49 20.45 2.38
CA THR A 135 -37.07 20.20 3.78
C THR A 135 -35.62 20.63 3.99
N ARG A 136 -35.32 21.25 5.13
CA ARG A 136 -33.96 21.45 5.63
C ARG A 136 -33.89 21.19 7.12
N LEU A 137 -32.70 20.99 7.67
CA LEU A 137 -32.47 20.96 9.11
C LEU A 137 -32.62 22.38 9.68
N LYS A 138 -33.39 22.53 10.77
CA LYS A 138 -33.50 23.81 11.50
C LYS A 138 -32.15 24.23 12.04
N TYR A 139 -31.83 25.52 11.93
CA TYR A 139 -30.49 26.04 12.26
C TYR A 139 -30.14 25.90 13.76
N ASP A 140 -31.13 26.01 14.64
CA ASP A 140 -30.99 25.82 16.08
C ASP A 140 -30.87 24.33 16.49
N GLN A 141 -31.06 23.39 15.55
CA GLN A 141 -31.06 21.94 15.82
C GLN A 141 -29.78 21.23 15.37
N TYR A 142 -28.73 21.96 14.95
CA TYR A 142 -27.49 21.35 14.45
C TYR A 142 -26.80 20.48 15.52
N ALA A 143 -26.72 20.97 16.76
CA ALA A 143 -26.14 20.20 17.86
C ALA A 143 -26.98 18.96 18.20
N ALA A 144 -28.31 19.09 18.18
CA ALA A 144 -29.22 17.97 18.42
C ALA A 144 -29.11 16.90 17.31
N TYR A 145 -28.91 17.31 16.07
CA TYR A 145 -28.67 16.40 14.96
C TYR A 145 -27.32 15.67 15.08
N ALA A 146 -26.24 16.37 15.43
CA ALA A 146 -24.96 15.71 15.72
C ALA A 146 -25.09 14.68 16.86
N GLN A 147 -25.88 14.99 17.91
CA GLN A 147 -26.19 14.03 18.97
C GLN A 147 -27.00 12.83 18.47
N HIS A 148 -27.94 13.03 17.54
CA HIS A 148 -28.68 11.93 16.91
C HIS A 148 -27.74 10.98 16.14
N LEU A 149 -26.78 11.53 15.38
CA LEU A 149 -25.75 10.74 14.70
C LEU A 149 -24.86 9.97 15.70
N ASN A 150 -24.40 10.63 16.77
CA ASN A 150 -23.67 9.96 17.87
C ASN A 150 -24.47 8.82 18.52
N ASN A 151 -25.76 9.03 18.74
CA ASN A 151 -26.63 8.00 19.31
C ASN A 151 -26.73 6.79 18.37
N PHE A 152 -26.76 7.00 17.05
CA PHE A 152 -26.72 5.90 16.08
C PHE A 152 -25.37 5.16 16.09
N VAL A 153 -24.25 5.90 16.08
CA VAL A 153 -22.90 5.32 16.20
C VAL A 153 -22.78 4.46 17.45
N LYS A 154 -23.22 4.99 18.60
CA LYS A 154 -23.26 4.26 19.87
C LYS A 154 -24.15 3.03 19.80
N TYR A 155 -25.37 3.17 19.27
CA TYR A 155 -26.31 2.06 19.15
C TYR A 155 -25.73 0.91 18.31
N MET A 156 -25.12 1.23 17.17
CA MET A 156 -24.48 0.24 16.29
C MET A 156 -23.32 -0.46 17.00
N LYS A 157 -22.45 0.28 17.71
CA LYS A 157 -21.36 -0.27 18.52
C LYS A 157 -21.87 -1.19 19.63
N ASP A 158 -22.85 -0.75 20.42
CA ASP A 158 -23.42 -1.51 21.54
C ASP A 158 -24.09 -2.81 21.06
N ASN A 159 -24.56 -2.83 19.81
CA ASN A 159 -25.12 -4.02 19.20
C ASN A 159 -24.07 -4.88 18.47
N GLY A 160 -22.78 -4.60 18.57
CA GLY A 160 -21.70 -5.42 17.98
C GLY A 160 -21.51 -5.21 16.47
N ALA A 161 -21.89 -4.04 15.96
CA ALA A 161 -21.67 -3.63 14.57
C ALA A 161 -21.07 -2.21 14.51
N PRO A 162 -19.88 -1.96 15.09
CA PRO A 162 -19.29 -0.63 15.14
C PRO A 162 -19.10 -0.05 13.73
N LEU A 163 -19.48 1.21 13.56
CA LEU A 163 -19.31 1.91 12.29
C LEU A 163 -17.86 2.35 12.11
N TYR A 164 -17.38 2.20 10.88
CA TYR A 164 -16.15 2.83 10.43
C TYR A 164 -16.33 4.34 10.27
N ALA A 165 -17.45 4.73 9.65
CA ALA A 165 -17.76 6.12 9.37
C ALA A 165 -19.28 6.39 9.36
N ILE A 166 -19.65 7.65 9.54
CA ILE A 166 -21.01 8.17 9.44
C ILE A 166 -21.00 9.45 8.62
N SER A 167 -21.96 9.59 7.70
CA SER A 167 -22.12 10.78 6.87
C SER A 167 -23.00 11.83 7.53
N VAL A 168 -22.76 13.10 7.16
CA VAL A 168 -23.62 14.22 7.56
C VAL A 168 -24.97 14.16 6.86
N GLN A 169 -25.01 13.85 5.56
CA GLN A 169 -26.22 13.89 4.74
C GLN A 169 -25.98 13.15 3.42
N ASN A 170 -26.93 12.31 3.02
CA ASN A 170 -27.01 11.78 1.67
C ASN A 170 -27.47 12.86 0.68
N GLU A 171 -26.73 13.08 -0.41
CA GLU A 171 -27.11 13.93 -1.55
C GLU A 171 -27.77 15.26 -1.14
N PRO A 172 -27.08 16.09 -0.33
CA PRO A 172 -27.60 17.39 0.13
C PRO A 172 -27.98 18.34 -1.00
N ASP A 173 -27.41 18.14 -2.19
CA ASP A 173 -27.56 18.93 -3.41
C ASP A 173 -28.50 18.30 -4.45
N TYR A 174 -29.20 17.21 -4.11
CA TYR A 174 -30.25 16.59 -4.93
C TYR A 174 -31.48 16.17 -4.09
N ALA A 175 -31.71 16.83 -2.95
CA ALA A 175 -32.63 16.40 -1.91
C ALA A 175 -34.13 16.67 -2.13
N HIS A 176 -34.63 16.49 -3.37
CA HIS A 176 -36.02 16.77 -3.73
C HIS A 176 -37.05 16.02 -2.84
N THR A 177 -36.70 14.83 -2.37
CA THR A 177 -37.56 13.97 -1.54
C THR A 177 -36.99 13.72 -0.14
N TRP A 178 -35.91 14.41 0.24
CA TRP A 178 -35.31 14.34 1.57
C TRP A 178 -34.85 15.74 2.03
N THR A 179 -33.75 15.84 2.79
CA THR A 179 -33.32 17.07 3.45
C THR A 179 -32.20 17.78 2.68
N TRP A 180 -32.46 19.00 2.21
CA TRP A 180 -31.50 19.86 1.52
C TRP A 180 -30.48 20.47 2.48
N TRP A 181 -29.26 20.62 1.98
CA TRP A 181 -28.25 21.47 2.59
C TRP A 181 -27.51 22.26 1.50
N THR A 182 -27.47 23.56 1.67
CA THR A 182 -26.60 24.44 0.87
C THR A 182 -25.13 24.20 1.24
N PRO A 183 -24.17 24.62 0.38
CA PRO A 183 -22.75 24.57 0.72
C PRO A 183 -22.41 25.29 2.03
N GLN A 184 -23.09 26.40 2.34
CA GLN A 184 -22.88 27.15 3.59
C GLN A 184 -23.49 26.46 4.81
N GLU A 185 -24.66 25.83 4.69
CA GLU A 185 -25.25 25.04 5.79
C GLU A 185 -24.37 23.82 6.11
N MET A 186 -23.87 23.13 5.07
CA MET A 186 -22.91 22.03 5.22
C MET A 186 -21.61 22.51 5.89
N LEU A 187 -21.02 23.60 5.40
CA LEU A 187 -19.83 24.21 6.01
C LEU A 187 -20.06 24.55 7.49
N ASN A 188 -21.19 25.19 7.80
CA ASN A 188 -21.51 25.60 9.16
C ASN A 188 -21.59 24.39 10.12
N PHE A 189 -22.22 23.30 9.70
CA PHE A 189 -22.26 22.07 10.49
C PHE A 189 -20.87 21.42 10.61
N MET A 190 -20.12 21.31 9.51
CA MET A 190 -18.77 20.75 9.54
C MET A 190 -17.83 21.52 10.46
N LYS A 191 -17.96 22.85 10.51
CA LYS A 191 -17.16 23.71 11.37
C LYS A 191 -17.54 23.61 12.84
N ASN A 192 -18.84 23.67 13.14
CA ASN A 192 -19.32 23.91 14.50
C ASN A 192 -19.87 22.69 15.21
N ASN A 193 -20.13 21.58 14.50
CA ASN A 193 -20.83 20.42 15.06
C ASN A 193 -20.16 19.08 14.73
N ALA A 194 -19.57 18.92 13.54
CA ALA A 194 -18.99 17.63 13.13
C ALA A 194 -17.90 17.11 14.08
N GLY A 195 -17.07 18.00 14.65
CA GLY A 195 -16.05 17.61 15.64
C GLY A 195 -16.60 17.04 16.96
N SER A 196 -17.92 17.14 17.20
CA SER A 196 -18.58 16.48 18.34
C SER A 196 -18.98 15.02 18.06
N ILE A 197 -18.92 14.59 16.80
CA ILE A 197 -19.21 13.20 16.41
C ILE A 197 -18.00 12.35 16.79
N THR A 198 -18.20 11.33 17.61
CA THR A 198 -17.12 10.47 18.13
C THR A 198 -17.45 9.00 17.97
N GLY A 199 -16.41 8.16 17.91
CA GLY A 199 -16.57 6.71 17.77
C GLY A 199 -16.81 6.21 16.33
N ALA A 200 -16.86 7.12 15.35
CA ALA A 200 -16.82 6.84 13.91
C ALA A 200 -16.19 8.04 13.18
N LYS A 201 -15.61 7.80 12.00
CA LYS A 201 -15.13 8.86 11.09
C LYS A 201 -16.30 9.67 10.50
N VAL A 202 -16.09 10.93 10.16
CA VAL A 202 -17.10 11.79 9.52
C VAL A 202 -16.94 11.84 8.01
N ILE A 203 -18.00 11.51 7.28
CA ILE A 203 -18.11 11.64 5.82
C ILE A 203 -18.88 12.91 5.46
N ALA A 204 -18.37 13.69 4.51
CA ALA A 204 -19.09 14.77 3.86
C ALA A 204 -18.55 15.02 2.44
N PRO A 205 -19.30 15.67 1.53
CA PRO A 205 -20.71 16.01 1.65
C PRO A 205 -21.65 15.00 0.96
N GLU A 206 -21.13 13.94 0.32
CA GLU A 206 -21.92 12.99 -0.49
C GLU A 206 -22.78 13.67 -1.58
N SER A 207 -22.18 14.62 -2.31
CA SER A 207 -22.83 15.23 -3.49
C SER A 207 -23.27 14.18 -4.49
N PHE A 208 -24.48 14.31 -5.05
CA PHE A 208 -25.06 13.32 -5.98
C PHE A 208 -24.22 13.10 -7.26
N GLN A 209 -23.46 14.11 -7.67
CA GLN A 209 -22.71 14.13 -8.93
C GLN A 209 -21.26 14.61 -8.72
N TYR A 210 -20.75 14.49 -7.49
CA TYR A 210 -19.42 14.96 -7.13
C TYR A 210 -19.20 16.44 -7.51
N LEU A 211 -20.21 17.28 -7.26
CA LEU A 211 -20.13 18.71 -7.50
C LEU A 211 -19.18 19.35 -6.49
N LYS A 212 -18.16 20.03 -7.02
CA LYS A 212 -17.08 20.57 -6.19
C LYS A 212 -17.54 21.74 -5.33
N ASN A 213 -18.54 22.51 -5.79
CA ASN A 213 -19.09 23.67 -5.09
C ASN A 213 -19.58 23.40 -3.65
N ILE A 214 -20.00 22.17 -3.33
CA ILE A 214 -20.45 21.80 -1.97
C ILE A 214 -19.32 21.24 -1.10
N SER A 215 -18.21 20.77 -1.69
CA SER A 215 -17.04 20.27 -0.97
C SER A 215 -15.93 21.31 -0.83
N ASP A 216 -15.77 22.22 -1.80
CA ASP A 216 -14.79 23.29 -1.79
C ASP A 216 -14.81 24.14 -0.51
N PRO A 217 -15.99 24.52 0.06
CA PRO A 217 -16.00 25.29 1.30
C PRO A 217 -15.41 24.54 2.49
N ILE A 218 -15.63 23.21 2.58
CA ILE A 218 -15.05 22.37 3.63
C ILE A 218 -13.52 22.33 3.48
N LEU A 219 -13.02 22.10 2.26
CA LEU A 219 -11.58 22.05 1.99
C LEU A 219 -10.89 23.40 2.22
N ASN A 220 -11.61 24.51 2.09
CA ASN A 220 -11.06 25.86 2.25
C ASN A 220 -11.14 26.43 3.68
N ASP A 221 -11.89 25.81 4.59
CA ASP A 221 -11.92 26.18 6.01
C ASP A 221 -11.17 25.14 6.85
N SER A 222 -10.11 25.57 7.54
CA SER A 222 -9.23 24.66 8.28
C SER A 222 -9.92 23.91 9.42
N THR A 223 -10.94 24.51 10.04
CA THR A 223 -11.70 23.86 11.13
C THR A 223 -12.64 22.81 10.56
N ALA A 224 -13.36 23.13 9.49
CA ALA A 224 -14.23 22.17 8.81
C ALA A 224 -13.42 20.99 8.22
N LEU A 225 -12.28 21.27 7.59
CA LEU A 225 -11.37 20.24 7.08
C LEU A 225 -10.81 19.35 8.19
N ALA A 226 -10.45 19.91 9.35
CA ALA A 226 -9.99 19.13 10.49
C ALA A 226 -11.06 18.13 10.96
N ASN A 227 -12.33 18.54 10.95
CA ASN A 227 -13.47 17.72 11.38
C ASN A 227 -13.99 16.74 10.31
N MET A 228 -13.51 16.81 9.06
CA MET A 228 -13.82 15.83 8.02
C MET A 228 -12.77 14.74 8.01
N ASP A 229 -13.15 13.47 7.99
CA ASP A 229 -12.21 12.36 7.83
C ASP A 229 -12.20 11.82 6.40
N ILE A 230 -13.37 11.84 5.75
CA ILE A 230 -13.60 11.23 4.44
C ILE A 230 -14.37 12.20 3.56
N LEU A 231 -13.82 12.52 2.39
CA LEU A 231 -14.58 13.18 1.34
C LEU A 231 -15.42 12.12 0.60
N GLY A 232 -16.72 12.14 0.83
CA GLY A 232 -17.69 11.27 0.15
C GLY A 232 -18.31 11.96 -1.07
N ALA A 233 -18.49 11.22 -2.16
CA ALA A 233 -19.16 11.68 -3.36
C ALA A 233 -19.93 10.55 -4.07
N HIS A 234 -20.98 10.89 -4.78
CA HIS A 234 -21.71 9.98 -5.66
C HIS A 234 -21.44 10.31 -7.13
N PHE A 235 -21.73 9.37 -8.02
CA PHE A 235 -21.32 9.44 -9.43
C PHE A 235 -22.46 9.55 -10.45
N TYR A 236 -23.66 9.95 -10.03
CA TYR A 236 -24.80 10.06 -10.94
C TYR A 236 -24.56 11.15 -12.00
N GLY A 237 -24.32 10.74 -13.25
CA GLY A 237 -24.02 11.67 -14.35
C GLY A 237 -22.64 12.33 -14.28
N THR A 238 -21.75 11.88 -13.39
CA THR A 238 -20.40 12.44 -13.28
C THR A 238 -19.57 12.04 -14.50
N SER A 239 -19.17 13.02 -15.31
CA SER A 239 -18.28 12.79 -16.44
C SER A 239 -16.86 12.46 -15.97
N VAL A 240 -16.11 11.70 -16.78
CA VAL A 240 -14.70 11.38 -16.49
C VAL A 240 -13.86 12.65 -16.26
N SER A 241 -14.11 13.71 -17.02
CA SER A 241 -13.43 15.00 -16.87
C SER A 241 -13.65 15.68 -15.52
N ASN A 242 -14.71 15.31 -14.78
CA ASN A 242 -15.03 15.84 -13.46
C ASN A 242 -14.60 14.92 -12.31
N MET A 243 -13.97 13.76 -12.61
CA MET A 243 -13.45 12.87 -11.58
C MET A 243 -12.17 13.38 -10.91
N PRO A 244 -11.19 13.97 -11.62
CA PRO A 244 -10.06 14.62 -10.96
C PRO A 244 -10.53 15.76 -10.03
N TYR A 245 -9.85 15.91 -8.90
CA TYR A 245 -10.14 17.01 -7.97
C TYR A 245 -8.85 17.65 -7.42
N PRO A 246 -8.30 18.65 -8.14
CA PRO A 246 -7.04 19.29 -7.77
C PRO A 246 -7.02 19.91 -6.36
N LEU A 247 -8.14 20.50 -5.91
CA LEU A 247 -8.21 21.07 -4.56
C LEU A 247 -8.09 20.01 -3.46
N PHE A 248 -8.68 18.83 -3.66
CA PHE A 248 -8.51 17.71 -2.73
C PHE A 248 -7.07 17.18 -2.76
N GLN A 249 -6.41 17.12 -3.91
CA GLN A 249 -4.99 16.76 -3.97
C GLN A 249 -4.11 17.78 -3.21
N GLN A 250 -4.47 19.06 -3.25
CA GLN A 250 -3.74 20.12 -2.56
C GLN A 250 -3.96 20.11 -1.03
N LYS A 251 -5.17 19.79 -0.56
CA LYS A 251 -5.57 20.03 0.85
C LYS A 251 -6.03 18.78 1.61
N GLY A 252 -6.32 17.69 0.92
CA GLY A 252 -6.88 16.47 1.48
C GLY A 252 -5.86 15.50 2.10
N ALA A 253 -4.64 15.96 2.40
CA ALA A 253 -3.63 15.11 3.03
C ALA A 253 -4.16 14.51 4.34
N GLY A 254 -4.02 13.19 4.50
CA GLY A 254 -4.57 12.44 5.64
C GLY A 254 -6.07 12.21 5.62
N LYS A 255 -6.79 12.66 4.58
CA LYS A 255 -8.24 12.41 4.39
C LYS A 255 -8.47 11.29 3.40
N GLU A 256 -9.53 10.51 3.59
CA GLU A 256 -9.91 9.49 2.60
C GLU A 256 -10.83 10.07 1.51
N LEU A 257 -10.85 9.46 0.32
CA LEU A 257 -11.70 9.85 -0.80
C LEU A 257 -12.54 8.67 -1.30
N TRP A 258 -13.85 8.71 -1.09
CA TRP A 258 -14.76 7.58 -1.30
C TRP A 258 -15.89 7.90 -2.28
N MET A 259 -16.12 7.01 -3.24
CA MET A 259 -17.31 7.03 -4.08
C MET A 259 -18.36 6.16 -3.36
N THR A 260 -19.35 6.80 -2.75
CA THR A 260 -20.23 6.17 -1.75
C THR A 260 -21.58 5.70 -2.30
N GLU A 261 -21.95 6.08 -3.52
CA GLU A 261 -23.15 5.59 -4.20
C GLU A 261 -23.10 5.83 -5.70
N VAL A 262 -23.45 4.79 -6.47
CA VAL A 262 -23.86 4.91 -7.88
C VAL A 262 -24.59 3.63 -8.33
N TYR A 263 -25.34 3.74 -9.42
CA TYR A 263 -25.60 2.62 -10.33
C TYR A 263 -25.34 3.08 -11.77
N VAL A 264 -24.80 2.20 -12.62
CA VAL A 264 -24.50 2.49 -14.03
C VAL A 264 -24.79 1.29 -14.94
N PRO A 265 -25.07 1.52 -16.24
CA PRO A 265 -25.35 2.83 -16.84
C PRO A 265 -26.79 3.31 -16.61
N ASN A 266 -27.66 2.44 -16.07
CA ASN A 266 -29.08 2.72 -15.82
C ASN A 266 -29.61 1.88 -14.65
N SER A 267 -30.86 2.12 -14.27
CA SER A 267 -31.62 1.34 -13.28
C SER A 267 -32.82 0.64 -13.91
N ASP A 268 -32.73 0.27 -15.18
CA ASP A 268 -33.82 -0.41 -15.89
C ASP A 268 -34.14 -1.74 -15.21
N ALA A 269 -35.42 -2.12 -15.16
CA ALA A 269 -35.81 -3.42 -14.65
C ALA A 269 -35.16 -4.56 -15.45
N ASP A 270 -34.72 -5.59 -14.74
CA ASP A 270 -34.12 -6.82 -15.28
C ASP A 270 -32.93 -6.58 -16.24
N SER A 271 -32.15 -5.53 -15.95
CA SER A 271 -31.01 -5.11 -16.77
C SER A 271 -29.66 -5.66 -16.31
N ALA A 272 -29.58 -6.25 -15.12
CA ALA A 272 -28.30 -6.59 -14.50
C ALA A 272 -27.44 -7.60 -15.29
N ASP A 273 -28.06 -8.41 -16.16
CA ASP A 273 -27.40 -9.40 -17.01
C ASP A 273 -27.24 -8.97 -18.48
N ARG A 274 -27.63 -7.73 -18.84
CA ARG A 274 -27.45 -7.21 -20.21
C ARG A 274 -25.97 -7.13 -20.57
N PHE A 275 -25.61 -7.71 -21.71
CA PHE A 275 -24.24 -7.72 -22.23
C PHE A 275 -24.24 -7.21 -23.67
N PRO A 276 -23.32 -6.31 -24.07
CA PRO A 276 -22.14 -5.83 -23.34
C PRO A 276 -22.38 -4.68 -22.35
N GLU A 277 -23.63 -4.24 -22.13
CA GLU A 277 -23.97 -3.09 -21.26
C GLU A 277 -23.30 -3.15 -19.88
N ALA A 278 -23.24 -4.33 -19.25
CA ALA A 278 -22.61 -4.51 -17.95
C ALA A 278 -21.14 -4.05 -17.90
N LEU A 279 -20.39 -4.04 -19.01
CA LEU A 279 -18.99 -3.56 -19.06
C LEU A 279 -18.85 -2.09 -18.61
N ASP A 280 -19.92 -1.30 -18.70
CA ASP A 280 -19.93 0.08 -18.23
C ASP A 280 -19.72 0.19 -16.71
N VAL A 281 -20.05 -0.86 -15.94
CA VAL A 281 -19.73 -0.93 -14.51
C VAL A 281 -18.23 -0.97 -14.29
N ALA A 282 -17.52 -1.91 -14.94
CA ALA A 282 -16.07 -2.01 -14.80
C ALA A 282 -15.36 -0.75 -15.31
N TYR A 283 -15.88 -0.13 -16.39
CA TYR A 283 -15.36 1.11 -16.94
C TYR A 283 -15.56 2.29 -15.98
N ASN A 284 -16.72 2.41 -15.34
CA ASN A 284 -16.97 3.45 -14.35
C ASN A 284 -16.08 3.28 -13.10
N MET A 285 -15.90 2.04 -12.63
CA MET A 285 -14.94 1.73 -11.55
C MET A 285 -13.51 2.11 -11.92
N HIS A 286 -13.05 1.72 -13.12
CA HIS A 286 -11.74 2.10 -13.63
C HIS A 286 -11.55 3.62 -13.60
N ASN A 287 -12.50 4.39 -14.15
CA ASN A 287 -12.38 5.85 -14.19
C ASN A 287 -12.38 6.46 -12.80
N GLY A 288 -13.25 6.02 -11.89
CA GLY A 288 -13.25 6.50 -10.50
C GLY A 288 -11.90 6.28 -9.82
N ILE A 289 -11.30 5.11 -10.00
CA ILE A 289 -10.04 4.75 -9.36
C ILE A 289 -8.84 5.43 -10.02
N VAL A 290 -8.77 5.44 -11.36
CA VAL A 290 -7.59 5.88 -12.11
C VAL A 290 -7.61 7.39 -12.36
N GLU A 291 -8.76 7.96 -12.71
CA GLU A 291 -8.89 9.40 -13.00
C GLU A 291 -9.25 10.20 -11.75
N GLY A 292 -10.06 9.62 -10.85
CA GLY A 292 -10.50 10.27 -9.62
C GLY A 292 -9.67 9.98 -8.38
N ASN A 293 -8.76 9.00 -8.42
CA ASN A 293 -8.00 8.49 -7.27
C ASN A 293 -8.88 8.05 -6.07
N PHE A 294 -10.11 7.58 -6.34
CA PHE A 294 -10.99 7.07 -5.29
C PHE A 294 -10.42 5.81 -4.65
N GLN A 295 -10.60 5.70 -3.33
CA GLN A 295 -10.13 4.59 -2.50
C GLN A 295 -11.23 3.55 -2.24
N ALA A 296 -12.49 3.98 -2.31
CA ALA A 296 -13.66 3.13 -2.16
C ALA A 296 -14.62 3.33 -3.34
N TYR A 297 -15.28 2.24 -3.75
CA TYR A 297 -16.36 2.27 -4.73
C TYR A 297 -17.56 1.48 -4.22
N VAL A 298 -18.66 2.16 -3.96
CA VAL A 298 -19.85 1.60 -3.32
C VAL A 298 -21.04 1.74 -4.26
N TRP A 299 -21.60 0.60 -4.67
CA TRP A 299 -22.83 0.57 -5.44
C TRP A 299 -24.03 1.04 -4.60
N TRP A 300 -25.13 1.34 -5.26
CA TRP A 300 -26.42 1.48 -4.61
C TRP A 300 -26.92 0.10 -4.08
N TYR A 301 -28.18 -0.28 -4.26
CA TYR A 301 -28.67 -1.55 -3.69
C TYR A 301 -27.87 -2.77 -4.15
N ILE A 302 -27.35 -3.55 -3.19
CA ILE A 302 -26.64 -4.80 -3.47
C ILE A 302 -27.57 -5.78 -4.21
N ARG A 303 -28.76 -6.03 -3.65
CA ARG A 303 -29.77 -6.92 -4.23
C ARG A 303 -30.82 -6.12 -5.00
N ARG A 304 -30.76 -6.19 -6.33
CA ARG A 304 -31.77 -5.57 -7.22
C ARG A 304 -31.71 -6.14 -8.63
N SER A 305 -32.82 -6.07 -9.37
CA SER A 305 -32.87 -6.51 -10.78
C SER A 305 -31.93 -5.78 -11.75
N TYR A 306 -31.37 -4.63 -11.32
CA TYR A 306 -30.31 -3.89 -12.01
C TYR A 306 -28.96 -3.90 -11.27
N GLY A 307 -28.89 -4.56 -10.12
CA GLY A 307 -27.76 -4.50 -9.18
C GLY A 307 -26.73 -5.61 -9.36
N PRO A 308 -25.70 -5.66 -8.50
CA PRO A 308 -24.67 -6.69 -8.55
C PRO A 308 -25.17 -8.08 -8.13
N MET A 309 -26.22 -8.14 -7.32
CA MET A 309 -26.93 -9.37 -6.97
C MET A 309 -28.38 -9.28 -7.44
N LYS A 310 -28.85 -10.30 -8.14
CA LYS A 310 -30.24 -10.40 -8.58
C LYS A 310 -31.16 -10.73 -7.40
N GLU A 311 -32.47 -10.57 -7.60
CA GLU A 311 -33.46 -10.84 -6.56
C GLU A 311 -33.45 -12.33 -6.11
N ASP A 312 -33.04 -13.25 -6.99
CA ASP A 312 -32.84 -14.67 -6.68
C ASP A 312 -31.59 -14.97 -5.81
N GLY A 313 -30.78 -13.94 -5.49
CA GLY A 313 -29.57 -14.04 -4.68
C GLY A 313 -28.31 -14.43 -5.45
N THR A 314 -28.38 -14.58 -6.77
CA THR A 314 -27.21 -14.89 -7.62
C THR A 314 -26.50 -13.63 -8.10
N MET A 315 -25.20 -13.74 -8.36
CA MET A 315 -24.39 -12.66 -8.95
C MET A 315 -24.83 -12.38 -10.40
N SER A 316 -25.05 -11.12 -10.74
CA SER A 316 -25.37 -10.68 -12.11
C SER A 316 -24.11 -10.42 -12.94
N LYS A 317 -24.25 -10.08 -14.24
CA LYS A 317 -23.13 -9.58 -15.06
C LYS A 317 -22.54 -8.28 -14.52
N ARG A 318 -23.38 -7.35 -14.04
CA ARG A 318 -22.91 -6.13 -13.35
C ARG A 318 -22.14 -6.49 -12.07
N GLY A 319 -22.60 -7.49 -11.32
CA GLY A 319 -21.89 -8.03 -10.16
C GLY A 319 -20.56 -8.65 -10.52
N ALA A 320 -20.49 -9.41 -11.62
CA ALA A 320 -19.25 -9.98 -12.12
C ALA A 320 -18.23 -8.91 -12.52
N MET A 321 -18.68 -7.76 -13.04
CA MET A 321 -17.79 -6.61 -13.29
C MET A 321 -17.20 -6.03 -12.01
N MET A 322 -18.02 -5.87 -10.96
CA MET A 322 -17.51 -5.43 -9.65
C MET A 322 -16.58 -6.47 -9.03
N ALA A 323 -16.89 -7.75 -9.20
CA ALA A 323 -16.12 -8.89 -8.70
C ALA A 323 -14.71 -8.98 -9.32
N GLN A 324 -14.52 -8.51 -10.55
CA GLN A 324 -13.19 -8.40 -11.16
C GLN A 324 -12.24 -7.45 -10.42
N TYR A 325 -12.77 -6.52 -9.61
CA TYR A 325 -11.98 -5.71 -8.70
C TYR A 325 -12.05 -6.27 -7.29
N SER A 326 -13.26 -6.33 -6.72
CA SER A 326 -13.48 -6.58 -5.30
C SER A 326 -12.91 -7.91 -4.81
N LYS A 327 -12.94 -8.99 -5.61
CA LYS A 327 -12.39 -10.29 -5.19
C LYS A 327 -10.87 -10.33 -5.10
N PHE A 328 -10.17 -9.44 -5.80
CA PHE A 328 -8.72 -9.50 -6.01
C PHE A 328 -7.97 -8.30 -5.43
N VAL A 329 -8.54 -7.10 -5.52
CA VAL A 329 -8.00 -5.86 -4.94
C VAL A 329 -8.57 -5.71 -3.54
N ARG A 330 -7.86 -6.24 -2.55
CA ARG A 330 -8.34 -6.32 -1.16
C ARG A 330 -8.02 -5.03 -0.38
N PRO A 331 -8.71 -4.74 0.74
CA PRO A 331 -8.39 -3.61 1.59
C PRO A 331 -6.90 -3.57 1.95
N GLY A 332 -6.28 -2.39 1.86
CA GLY A 332 -4.84 -2.20 2.09
C GLY A 332 -3.95 -2.40 0.86
N TYR A 333 -4.49 -2.89 -0.26
CA TYR A 333 -3.75 -2.85 -1.53
C TYR A 333 -3.55 -1.40 -1.97
N VAL A 334 -2.40 -1.09 -2.55
CA VAL A 334 -2.07 0.24 -3.07
C VAL A 334 -2.21 0.23 -4.59
N ARG A 335 -2.94 1.19 -5.16
CA ARG A 335 -2.93 1.39 -6.61
C ARG A 335 -1.54 1.84 -7.03
N VAL A 336 -1.03 1.31 -8.14
CA VAL A 336 0.25 1.73 -8.73
C VAL A 336 0.04 2.38 -10.09
N ASP A 337 1.05 3.08 -10.57
CA ASP A 337 1.02 3.68 -11.89
C ASP A 337 1.04 2.61 -12.99
N ALA A 338 0.22 2.81 -14.02
CA ALA A 338 0.17 1.91 -15.17
C ALA A 338 -0.29 2.65 -16.44
N THR A 339 0.10 2.15 -17.62
CA THR A 339 -0.43 2.63 -18.90
C THR A 339 -1.96 2.46 -18.94
N LYS A 340 -2.71 3.53 -18.65
CA LYS A 340 -4.17 3.43 -18.44
C LYS A 340 -4.99 3.08 -19.68
N ASN A 341 -4.53 3.46 -20.88
CA ASN A 341 -5.22 3.26 -22.15
C ASN A 341 -4.23 2.91 -23.28
N PRO A 342 -3.71 1.66 -23.33
CA PRO A 342 -2.67 1.24 -24.28
C PRO A 342 -3.16 1.06 -25.73
N ASN A 343 -4.48 0.93 -25.92
CA ASN A 343 -5.12 0.77 -27.22
C ASN A 343 -6.56 1.26 -27.13
N THR A 344 -7.14 1.67 -28.24
CA THR A 344 -8.54 2.09 -28.32
C THR A 344 -9.46 1.05 -27.69
N ASN A 345 -10.33 1.50 -26.77
CA ASN A 345 -11.25 0.66 -25.99
C ASN A 345 -10.61 -0.32 -24.98
N VAL A 346 -9.29 -0.22 -24.74
CA VAL A 346 -8.59 -1.02 -23.74
C VAL A 346 -8.22 -0.14 -22.55
N TYR A 347 -8.65 -0.53 -21.34
CA TYR A 347 -8.44 0.25 -20.12
C TYR A 347 -7.78 -0.60 -19.04
N ILE A 348 -6.69 -0.11 -18.44
CA ILE A 348 -5.86 -0.88 -17.50
C ILE A 348 -5.71 -0.15 -16.17
N SER A 349 -5.97 -0.84 -15.08
CA SER A 349 -5.58 -0.41 -13.73
C SER A 349 -4.73 -1.48 -13.07
N ALA A 350 -3.82 -1.08 -12.18
CA ALA A 350 -2.94 -2.01 -11.48
C ALA A 350 -2.79 -1.64 -9.99
N TYR A 351 -2.56 -2.66 -9.18
CA TYR A 351 -2.53 -2.61 -7.72
C TYR A 351 -1.45 -3.54 -7.19
N LYS A 352 -0.91 -3.28 -6.01
CA LYS A 352 -0.01 -4.20 -5.30
C LYS A 352 -0.42 -4.36 -3.84
N GLY A 353 -0.16 -5.53 -3.28
CA GLY A 353 -0.46 -5.85 -1.88
C GLY A 353 -0.33 -7.35 -1.64
N ASP A 354 -0.04 -7.75 -0.40
CA ASP A 354 0.05 -9.16 0.00
C ASP A 354 0.99 -10.00 -0.91
N GLY A 355 2.16 -9.42 -1.25
CA GLY A 355 3.13 -10.05 -2.15
C GLY A 355 2.63 -10.27 -3.59
N LYS A 356 1.60 -9.56 -4.02
CA LYS A 356 0.98 -9.73 -5.35
C LYS A 356 0.90 -8.41 -6.10
N ALA A 357 0.92 -8.49 -7.42
CA ALA A 357 0.43 -7.44 -8.30
C ALA A 357 -0.88 -7.90 -8.94
N VAL A 358 -1.88 -7.03 -8.93
CA VAL A 358 -3.19 -7.27 -9.53
C VAL A 358 -3.36 -6.28 -10.68
N ILE A 359 -3.70 -6.77 -11.87
CA ILE A 359 -3.98 -5.94 -13.05
C ILE A 359 -5.40 -6.21 -13.49
N VAL A 360 -6.23 -5.17 -13.63
CA VAL A 360 -7.56 -5.29 -14.21
C VAL A 360 -7.56 -4.64 -15.60
N ALA A 361 -7.81 -5.45 -16.62
CA ALA A 361 -7.82 -5.05 -18.03
C ALA A 361 -9.23 -5.17 -18.61
N ILE A 362 -9.75 -4.07 -19.14
CA ILE A 362 -11.07 -4.01 -19.79
C ILE A 362 -10.84 -3.86 -21.28
N ASN A 363 -11.42 -4.73 -22.09
CA ASN A 363 -11.54 -4.55 -23.54
C ASN A 363 -13.01 -4.32 -23.89
N LYS A 364 -13.40 -3.08 -24.17
CA LYS A 364 -14.76 -2.74 -24.63
C LYS A 364 -14.94 -2.93 -26.14
N GLY A 365 -13.86 -3.16 -26.88
CA GLY A 365 -13.87 -3.34 -28.32
C GLY A 365 -14.58 -4.62 -28.73
N THR A 366 -15.07 -4.65 -29.97
CA THR A 366 -15.75 -5.81 -30.57
C THR A 366 -14.77 -6.85 -31.14
N SER A 367 -13.47 -6.65 -30.99
CA SER A 367 -12.42 -7.56 -31.41
C SER A 367 -11.48 -7.89 -30.25
N ALA A 368 -10.90 -9.10 -30.28
CA ALA A 368 -9.90 -9.48 -29.31
C ALA A 368 -8.60 -8.68 -29.55
N VAL A 369 -7.90 -8.35 -28.46
CA VAL A 369 -6.63 -7.60 -28.50
C VAL A 369 -5.52 -8.46 -27.92
N SER A 370 -4.40 -8.56 -28.63
CA SER A 370 -3.15 -9.09 -28.07
C SER A 370 -2.45 -7.96 -27.33
N GLN A 371 -2.36 -8.07 -26.00
CA GLN A 371 -1.81 -7.01 -25.15
C GLN A 371 -0.59 -7.53 -24.40
N LYS A 372 0.54 -6.84 -24.56
CA LYS A 372 1.76 -7.08 -23.79
C LYS A 372 1.74 -6.27 -22.50
N PHE A 373 2.12 -6.90 -21.39
CA PHE A 373 2.23 -6.33 -20.06
C PHE A 373 3.65 -6.48 -19.54
N ASN A 374 4.23 -5.40 -19.02
CA ASN A 374 5.55 -5.36 -18.40
C ASN A 374 5.41 -4.90 -16.95
N LEU A 375 5.81 -5.74 -15.99
CA LEU A 375 5.80 -5.47 -14.55
C LEU A 375 7.17 -4.89 -14.15
N GLN A 376 7.29 -3.57 -14.20
CA GLN A 376 8.50 -2.86 -13.80
C GLN A 376 8.65 -2.87 -12.27
N GLY A 377 9.87 -3.16 -11.80
CA GLY A 377 10.18 -3.27 -10.37
C GLY A 377 10.01 -4.68 -9.79
N ALA A 378 9.48 -5.64 -10.57
CA ALA A 378 9.48 -7.04 -10.17
C ALA A 378 10.79 -7.72 -10.60
N SER A 379 11.47 -8.40 -9.67
CA SER A 379 12.67 -9.20 -9.95
C SER A 379 12.32 -10.58 -10.52
N SER A 380 11.24 -11.19 -10.03
CA SER A 380 10.71 -12.44 -10.57
C SER A 380 9.19 -12.54 -10.35
N VAL A 381 8.52 -13.25 -11.26
CA VAL A 381 7.09 -13.56 -11.16
C VAL A 381 6.92 -15.02 -11.52
N ALA A 382 6.66 -15.84 -10.51
CA ALA A 382 6.56 -17.29 -10.65
C ALA A 382 5.30 -17.69 -11.43
N LYS A 383 4.21 -16.97 -11.20
CA LYS A 383 2.92 -17.25 -11.82
C LYS A 383 2.10 -15.97 -11.95
N VAL A 384 1.42 -15.85 -13.08
CA VAL A 384 0.34 -14.89 -13.30
C VAL A 384 -0.93 -15.68 -13.57
N SER A 385 -1.82 -15.73 -12.58
CA SER A 385 -3.15 -16.33 -12.75
C SER A 385 -4.11 -15.31 -13.36
N SER A 386 -5.12 -15.72 -14.12
CA SER A 386 -6.10 -14.79 -14.69
C SER A 386 -7.54 -15.27 -14.58
N TRP A 387 -8.47 -14.32 -14.51
CA TRP A 387 -9.92 -14.55 -14.46
C TRP A 387 -10.64 -13.59 -15.40
N VAL A 388 -11.59 -14.10 -16.17
CA VAL A 388 -12.28 -13.35 -17.22
C VAL A 388 -13.79 -13.35 -17.04
N THR A 389 -14.38 -12.20 -17.34
CA THR A 389 -15.82 -12.01 -17.47
C THR A 389 -16.09 -11.45 -18.86
N ASP A 390 -16.97 -12.12 -19.59
CA ASP A 390 -17.44 -11.74 -20.92
C ASP A 390 -18.93 -12.14 -21.07
N GLY A 391 -19.46 -12.24 -22.28
CA GLY A 391 -20.85 -12.62 -22.50
C GLY A 391 -21.23 -13.99 -21.91
N SER A 392 -20.32 -14.95 -21.85
CA SER A 392 -20.61 -16.34 -21.45
C SER A 392 -19.98 -16.75 -20.11
N ARG A 393 -18.99 -16.01 -19.62
CA ARG A 393 -18.23 -16.33 -18.40
C ARG A 393 -18.40 -15.26 -17.33
N ASN A 394 -18.35 -15.67 -16.06
CA ASN A 394 -18.39 -14.77 -14.89
C ASN A 394 -17.20 -15.09 -13.98
N VAL A 395 -16.22 -14.19 -13.92
CA VAL A 395 -14.97 -14.34 -13.13
C VAL A 395 -14.39 -15.75 -13.27
N ALA A 396 -14.39 -16.28 -14.49
CA ALA A 396 -13.98 -17.64 -14.75
C ALA A 396 -12.45 -17.70 -14.85
N ALA A 397 -11.83 -18.69 -14.21
CA ALA A 397 -10.40 -18.91 -14.36
C ALA A 397 -10.03 -19.08 -15.84
N ALA A 398 -8.90 -18.49 -16.23
CA ALA A 398 -8.41 -18.46 -17.60
C ALA A 398 -6.91 -18.82 -17.64
N THR A 399 -6.29 -18.59 -18.80
CA THR A 399 -4.88 -18.92 -19.05
C THR A 399 -3.95 -18.30 -18.00
N SER A 400 -2.97 -19.07 -17.54
CA SER A 400 -1.91 -18.56 -16.66
C SER A 400 -0.66 -18.21 -17.48
N TYR A 401 0.12 -17.26 -16.98
CA TYR A 401 1.37 -16.79 -17.56
C TYR A 401 2.49 -16.85 -16.52
N THR A 402 3.71 -16.51 -16.95
CA THR A 402 4.92 -16.50 -16.09
C THR A 402 5.83 -15.36 -16.51
N GLY A 403 6.70 -14.92 -15.60
CA GLY A 403 7.71 -13.90 -15.89
C GLY A 403 7.20 -12.47 -15.68
N THR A 404 8.16 -11.55 -15.63
CA THR A 404 7.93 -10.12 -15.40
C THR A 404 7.39 -9.37 -16.63
N SER A 405 7.36 -10.04 -17.79
CA SER A 405 6.69 -9.59 -19.00
C SER A 405 5.89 -10.75 -19.58
N PHE A 406 4.63 -10.50 -19.96
CA PHE A 406 3.78 -11.51 -20.59
C PHE A 406 2.82 -10.87 -21.61
N THR A 407 2.43 -11.64 -22.62
CA THR A 407 1.43 -11.23 -23.61
C THR A 407 0.16 -12.03 -23.42
N ALA A 408 -0.95 -11.35 -23.19
CA ALA A 408 -2.26 -11.96 -22.98
C ALA A 408 -3.23 -11.56 -24.09
N GLN A 409 -4.13 -12.48 -24.44
CA GLN A 409 -5.26 -12.19 -25.32
C GLN A 409 -6.42 -11.68 -24.47
N LEU A 410 -6.83 -10.43 -24.69
CA LEU A 410 -8.03 -9.84 -24.09
C LEU A 410 -9.21 -10.09 -25.04
N PRO A 411 -10.18 -10.96 -24.71
CA PRO A 411 -11.33 -11.22 -25.59
C PRO A 411 -12.12 -9.94 -25.90
N ALA A 412 -12.81 -9.92 -27.04
CA ALA A 412 -13.77 -8.87 -27.36
C ALA A 412 -14.79 -8.71 -26.22
N GLN A 413 -15.11 -7.47 -25.86
CA GLN A 413 -16.11 -7.15 -24.83
C GLN A 413 -15.88 -7.98 -23.56
N SER A 414 -14.78 -7.74 -22.86
CA SER A 414 -14.42 -8.50 -21.67
C SER A 414 -13.72 -7.66 -20.61
N VAL A 415 -13.71 -8.19 -19.39
CA VAL A 415 -12.83 -7.74 -18.30
C VAL A 415 -12.01 -8.93 -17.88
N THR A 416 -10.69 -8.77 -17.79
CA THR A 416 -9.76 -9.79 -17.30
C THR A 416 -8.96 -9.24 -16.14
N THR A 417 -8.95 -9.97 -15.02
CA THR A 417 -8.11 -9.67 -13.88
C THR A 417 -6.95 -10.65 -13.82
N PHE A 418 -5.73 -10.14 -13.79
CA PHE A 418 -4.50 -10.89 -13.63
C PHE A 418 -4.00 -10.73 -12.20
N VAL A 419 -3.53 -11.81 -11.60
CA VAL A 419 -2.87 -11.81 -10.28
C VAL A 419 -1.51 -12.44 -10.48
N ALA A 420 -0.48 -11.59 -10.44
CA ALA A 420 0.91 -11.99 -10.46
C ALA A 420 1.36 -12.21 -9.02
N ASP A 421 1.80 -13.44 -8.72
CA ASP A 421 2.54 -13.72 -7.50
C ASP A 421 3.92 -13.10 -7.68
N LEU A 422 4.11 -11.93 -7.07
CA LEU A 422 5.42 -11.31 -6.98
C LEU A 422 6.18 -12.27 -6.07
N GLY A 423 7.08 -13.06 -6.66
CA GLY A 423 7.97 -13.92 -5.87
C GLY A 423 8.50 -13.04 -4.76
N THR A 424 8.31 -13.48 -3.51
CA THR A 424 8.51 -12.67 -2.30
C THR A 424 9.58 -11.62 -2.57
N ILE A 425 9.25 -10.33 -2.39
CA ILE A 425 10.31 -9.38 -2.11
C ILE A 425 10.81 -9.76 -0.72
N THR A 426 11.47 -10.90 -0.62
CA THR A 426 12.51 -11.11 0.35
C THR A 426 13.56 -10.13 -0.15
N PRO A 427 13.82 -9.04 0.58
CA PRO A 427 15.00 -8.25 0.30
C PRO A 427 16.15 -9.24 0.17
N VAL A 428 16.98 -9.09 -0.88
CA VAL A 428 18.12 -9.99 -1.07
C VAL A 428 18.85 -10.06 0.26
N GLU A 429 19.08 -11.27 0.76
CA GLU A 429 19.76 -11.44 2.05
C GLU A 429 21.09 -10.69 2.00
N LYS A 430 21.24 -9.76 2.95
CA LYS A 430 22.47 -8.99 3.12
C LYS A 430 23.31 -9.66 4.19
N ASP A 431 24.55 -10.00 3.87
CA ASP A 431 25.49 -10.51 4.87
C ASP A 431 25.95 -9.34 5.74
N ALA A 432 25.63 -9.36 7.03
CA ALA A 432 26.00 -8.31 7.99
C ALA A 432 27.53 -8.11 8.07
N PHE A 433 28.31 -9.13 7.74
CA PHE A 433 29.77 -9.12 7.81
C PHE A 433 30.44 -8.63 6.51
N SER A 434 29.65 -8.40 5.46
CA SER A 434 30.09 -7.77 4.23
C SER A 434 29.96 -6.24 4.32
N LYS A 435 30.66 -5.51 3.46
CA LYS A 435 30.45 -4.06 3.34
C LYS A 435 29.05 -3.81 2.77
N LEU A 436 28.23 -3.07 3.50
CA LEU A 436 26.92 -2.59 3.07
C LEU A 436 27.01 -1.08 2.81
N GLU A 437 26.65 -0.66 1.60
CA GLU A 437 26.70 0.76 1.21
C GLU A 437 25.58 1.55 1.90
N GLY A 438 25.87 2.76 2.35
CA GLY A 438 24.95 3.62 3.11
C GLY A 438 23.73 4.00 2.28
N GLU A 439 23.92 4.30 1.00
CA GLU A 439 22.86 4.62 0.04
C GLU A 439 21.99 3.42 -0.38
N SER A 440 22.35 2.20 0.01
CA SER A 440 21.64 0.96 -0.38
C SER A 440 20.45 0.60 0.52
N TYR A 441 19.88 1.59 1.21
CA TYR A 441 18.74 1.40 2.09
C TYR A 441 17.48 0.96 1.31
N ASP A 442 16.65 0.12 1.94
CA ASP A 442 15.36 -0.33 1.40
C ASP A 442 14.21 0.64 1.74
N ASP A 443 14.37 1.47 2.78
CA ASP A 443 13.44 2.50 3.23
C ASP A 443 14.18 3.55 4.07
N GLN A 444 13.64 4.77 4.22
CA GLN A 444 14.26 5.83 5.01
C GLN A 444 13.25 6.90 5.47
N SER A 445 13.63 7.71 6.47
CA SER A 445 12.93 8.95 6.83
C SER A 445 13.92 10.11 7.02
N GLY A 446 13.65 11.23 6.34
CA GLY A 446 14.41 12.50 6.41
C GLY A 446 15.74 12.54 5.64
N THR A 447 16.36 11.40 5.37
CA THR A 447 17.65 11.27 4.67
C THR A 447 17.54 11.28 3.14
N GLN A 448 18.67 11.50 2.45
CA GLN A 448 18.80 11.46 0.99
C GLN A 448 20.19 10.99 0.57
N ASN A 449 20.34 10.54 -0.69
CA ASN A 449 21.66 10.25 -1.25
C ASN A 449 22.42 11.53 -1.61
N GLY A 450 23.71 11.58 -1.24
CA GLY A 450 24.65 12.63 -1.64
C GLY A 450 25.85 12.04 -2.40
N SER A 451 26.62 12.87 -3.10
CA SER A 451 27.83 12.42 -3.78
C SER A 451 28.95 12.07 -2.79
N CYS A 452 29.69 10.98 -3.07
CA CYS A 452 30.84 10.55 -2.28
C CYS A 452 32.14 10.66 -3.09
N ASN A 453 33.14 11.39 -2.59
CA ASN A 453 34.45 11.52 -3.25
C ASN A 453 35.34 10.27 -3.14
N GLU A 454 34.99 9.31 -2.27
CA GLU A 454 35.59 7.96 -2.26
C GLU A 454 34.97 7.03 -3.33
N GLY A 455 34.02 7.56 -4.12
CA GLY A 455 33.35 6.89 -5.24
C GLY A 455 31.86 6.71 -4.99
N GLY A 456 31.03 6.88 -6.02
CA GLY A 456 29.59 6.63 -5.95
C GLY A 456 28.79 7.68 -5.16
N GLU A 457 27.74 7.19 -4.50
CA GLU A 457 26.87 7.97 -3.61
C GLU A 457 27.17 7.61 -2.14
N CYS A 458 26.55 8.31 -1.21
CA CYS A 458 26.55 8.01 0.21
C CYS A 458 25.22 8.45 0.82
N LEU A 459 24.85 7.91 1.97
CA LEU A 459 23.71 8.39 2.74
C LEU A 459 24.06 9.73 3.40
N GLY A 460 23.25 10.76 3.18
CA GLY A 460 23.49 12.09 3.72
C GLY A 460 22.21 12.86 4.04
N TYR A 461 22.37 14.17 4.26
CA TYR A 461 21.30 15.06 4.74
C TYR A 461 20.66 14.60 6.06
N ILE A 462 21.43 13.86 6.86
CA ILE A 462 20.96 13.24 8.10
C ILE A 462 20.73 14.30 9.16
N GLU A 463 19.52 14.40 9.70
CA GLU A 463 19.16 15.24 10.85
C GLU A 463 18.74 14.40 12.07
N ASN A 464 18.61 15.04 13.23
CA ASN A 464 18.17 14.35 14.44
C ASN A 464 16.73 13.82 14.31
N GLY A 465 16.57 12.50 14.49
CA GLY A 465 15.29 11.79 14.39
C GLY A 465 15.09 11.01 13.09
N ASP A 466 16.01 11.19 12.13
CA ASP A 466 15.99 10.48 10.86
C ASP A 466 16.43 9.02 11.01
N TYR A 467 16.13 8.21 9.98
CA TYR A 467 16.61 6.82 9.94
C TYR A 467 16.74 6.27 8.52
N ALA A 468 17.56 5.23 8.38
CA ALA A 468 17.65 4.39 7.19
C ALA A 468 17.44 2.91 7.56
N VAL A 469 16.79 2.15 6.67
CA VAL A 469 16.39 0.76 6.90
C VAL A 469 17.06 -0.16 5.89
N TYR A 470 17.68 -1.24 6.37
CA TYR A 470 18.25 -2.31 5.57
C TYR A 470 17.57 -3.62 5.95
N LYS A 471 16.75 -4.15 5.06
CA LYS A 471 15.92 -5.32 5.31
C LYS A 471 16.66 -6.63 5.03
N ASN A 472 16.28 -7.68 5.76
CA ASN A 472 16.81 -9.05 5.67
C ASN A 472 18.35 -9.15 5.81
N VAL A 473 18.91 -8.49 6.83
CA VAL A 473 20.33 -8.56 7.19
C VAL A 473 20.57 -9.80 8.06
N ASN A 474 21.52 -10.66 7.64
CA ASN A 474 21.87 -11.90 8.33
C ASN A 474 23.13 -11.73 9.19
N PHE A 475 22.95 -11.81 10.51
CA PHE A 475 23.99 -11.72 11.53
C PHE A 475 24.57 -13.09 11.94
N GLY A 476 24.13 -14.18 11.31
CA GLY A 476 24.59 -15.53 11.63
C GLY A 476 24.39 -15.90 13.09
N GLU A 477 25.45 -16.41 13.74
CA GLU A 477 25.45 -16.76 15.17
C GLU A 477 25.54 -15.54 16.09
N GLY A 478 25.90 -14.38 15.54
CA GLY A 478 25.88 -13.09 16.24
C GLY A 478 27.02 -12.16 15.84
N ALA A 479 26.76 -10.86 15.98
CA ALA A 479 27.77 -9.82 15.83
C ALA A 479 28.16 -9.23 17.19
N GLN A 480 29.40 -8.78 17.31
CA GLN A 480 29.94 -8.18 18.54
C GLN A 480 30.43 -6.75 18.33
N SER A 481 30.68 -6.33 17.09
CA SER A 481 30.99 -4.93 16.79
C SER A 481 30.37 -4.45 15.49
N PHE A 482 30.32 -3.14 15.36
CA PHE A 482 29.88 -2.38 14.19
C PHE A 482 30.97 -1.40 13.79
N GLN A 483 31.19 -1.25 12.49
CA GLN A 483 32.07 -0.25 11.89
C GLN A 483 31.32 0.50 10.79
N ALA A 484 31.50 1.82 10.72
CA ALA A 484 30.98 2.65 9.64
C ALA A 484 32.04 3.63 9.13
N ARG A 485 32.01 3.91 7.82
CA ARG A 485 32.79 4.96 7.15
C ARG A 485 31.93 6.20 7.04
N VAL A 486 32.32 7.26 7.74
CA VAL A 486 31.48 8.46 7.94
C VAL A 486 32.26 9.75 7.71
N SER A 487 31.55 10.83 7.42
CA SER A 487 32.12 12.18 7.34
C SER A 487 31.19 13.19 8.02
N SER A 488 31.74 14.25 8.62
CA SER A 488 30.97 15.30 9.28
C SER A 488 31.72 16.62 9.29
N ALA A 489 31.10 17.67 8.77
CA ALA A 489 31.61 19.04 8.90
C ALA A 489 31.13 19.74 10.20
N THR A 490 30.36 19.04 11.04
CA THR A 490 29.79 19.55 12.30
C THR A 490 30.41 18.83 13.50
N THR A 491 29.78 18.90 14.66
CA THR A 491 30.18 18.13 15.85
C THR A 491 29.85 16.64 15.73
N GLY A 492 29.06 16.24 14.73
CA GLY A 492 28.62 14.87 14.53
C GLY A 492 27.35 14.51 15.32
N GLY A 493 27.25 13.26 15.76
CA GLY A 493 26.06 12.72 16.43
C GLY A 493 26.22 11.24 16.76
N ASN A 494 25.14 10.46 16.75
CA ASN A 494 25.18 9.02 16.97
C ASN A 494 24.41 8.24 15.92
N ILE A 495 24.90 7.04 15.63
CA ILE A 495 24.19 5.99 14.90
C ILE A 495 23.67 4.99 15.95
N GLU A 496 22.38 5.00 16.22
CA GLU A 496 21.74 3.95 17.02
C GLU A 496 21.38 2.76 16.12
N ILE A 497 21.80 1.57 16.53
CA ILE A 497 21.67 0.32 15.77
C ILE A 497 20.49 -0.45 16.36
N ARG A 498 19.38 -0.50 15.62
CA ARG A 498 18.09 -1.05 16.11
C ARG A 498 17.59 -2.19 15.22
N LEU A 499 16.87 -3.14 15.82
CA LEU A 499 16.31 -4.29 15.12
C LEU A 499 14.79 -4.16 14.94
N ASP A 500 14.31 -4.52 13.75
CA ASP A 500 12.93 -4.76 13.32
C ASP A 500 11.96 -3.55 13.32
N SER A 501 12.30 -2.45 14.01
CA SER A 501 11.56 -1.18 13.95
C SER A 501 12.44 0.01 14.40
N PRO A 502 12.07 1.28 14.08
CA PRO A 502 12.87 2.44 14.50
C PRO A 502 12.89 2.66 16.03
N ASN A 503 11.95 2.05 16.76
CA ASN A 503 11.93 2.02 18.23
C ASN A 503 12.19 0.60 18.78
N GLY A 504 12.74 -0.28 17.95
CA GLY A 504 12.98 -1.68 18.29
C GLY A 504 14.17 -1.88 19.21
N THR A 505 14.57 -3.13 19.40
CA THR A 505 15.69 -3.51 20.27
C THR A 505 16.96 -2.75 19.86
N LEU A 506 17.47 -1.92 20.76
CA LEU A 506 18.75 -1.23 20.59
C LEU A 506 19.88 -2.21 20.89
N VAL A 507 20.72 -2.49 19.90
CA VAL A 507 21.82 -3.45 20.04
C VAL A 507 23.19 -2.79 20.15
N GLY A 508 23.28 -1.49 19.84
CA GLY A 508 24.46 -0.66 20.11
C GLY A 508 24.27 0.79 19.65
N THR A 509 25.21 1.66 20.04
CA THR A 509 25.25 3.07 19.66
C THR A 509 26.67 3.41 19.23
N CYS A 510 26.83 3.88 17.99
CA CYS A 510 28.11 4.28 17.42
C CYS A 510 28.25 5.80 17.42
N PRO A 511 29.13 6.40 18.23
CA PRO A 511 29.35 7.84 18.21
C PRO A 511 30.11 8.25 16.94
N VAL A 512 29.68 9.35 16.34
CA VAL A 512 30.32 9.99 15.18
C VAL A 512 30.81 11.37 15.60
N ALA A 513 32.12 11.59 15.54
CA ALA A 513 32.73 12.89 15.78
C ALA A 513 32.88 13.69 14.48
N GLY A 514 33.06 15.01 14.61
CA GLY A 514 33.40 15.89 13.49
C GLY A 514 34.70 15.47 12.80
N THR A 515 34.64 15.24 11.48
CA THR A 515 35.82 14.92 10.65
C THR A 515 36.41 16.15 9.97
N GLY A 516 35.73 17.30 10.05
CA GLY A 516 36.20 18.60 9.58
C GLY A 516 35.69 19.00 8.18
N ASP A 517 35.13 18.07 7.41
CA ASP A 517 34.49 18.36 6.11
C ASP A 517 33.50 17.24 5.72
N TRP A 518 32.47 17.57 4.92
CA TRP A 518 31.45 16.63 4.43
C TRP A 518 31.99 15.52 3.53
N GLN A 519 33.21 15.66 3.04
CA GLN A 519 33.89 14.72 2.17
C GLN A 519 35.24 14.25 2.76
N ASN A 520 35.49 14.55 4.04
CA ASN A 520 36.63 13.98 4.79
C ASN A 520 36.16 12.76 5.58
N TRP A 521 36.53 11.56 5.15
CA TRP A 521 35.98 10.31 5.65
C TRP A 521 36.87 9.65 6.71
N ALA A 522 36.25 9.15 7.76
CA ALA A 522 36.86 8.42 8.86
C ALA A 522 36.07 7.15 9.21
N ASP A 523 36.76 6.15 9.75
CA ASP A 523 36.11 4.95 10.28
C ASP A 523 35.75 5.18 11.75
N VAL A 524 34.52 4.86 12.11
CA VAL A 524 34.03 4.84 13.50
C VAL A 524 33.60 3.43 13.86
N THR A 525 33.74 3.07 15.13
CA THR A 525 33.48 1.72 15.61
C THR A 525 32.74 1.73 16.95
N SER A 526 31.88 0.72 17.19
CA SER A 526 31.23 0.50 18.49
C SER A 526 30.91 -0.97 18.73
N ASN A 527 30.83 -1.37 20.00
CA ASN A 527 30.41 -2.72 20.36
C ASN A 527 28.89 -2.85 20.22
N VAL A 528 28.44 -4.04 19.81
CA VAL A 528 27.03 -4.42 19.76
C VAL A 528 26.80 -5.70 20.56
N SER A 529 25.58 -5.89 21.06
CA SER A 529 25.23 -7.07 21.84
C SER A 529 23.80 -7.52 21.57
N GLY A 530 23.54 -8.82 21.75
CA GLY A 530 22.20 -9.38 21.61
C GLY A 530 21.65 -9.47 20.18
N VAL A 531 22.51 -9.37 19.16
CA VAL A 531 22.13 -9.46 17.75
C VAL A 531 22.64 -10.78 17.13
N SER A 532 21.74 -11.58 16.56
CA SER A 532 22.01 -12.84 15.85
C SER A 532 20.85 -13.16 14.91
N GLY A 533 20.99 -14.10 13.99
CA GLY A 533 19.92 -14.46 13.05
C GLY A 533 19.65 -13.37 12.01
N LYS A 534 18.44 -13.35 11.44
CA LYS A 534 18.05 -12.40 10.39
C LYS A 534 17.10 -11.34 10.94
N HIS A 535 17.37 -10.08 10.63
CA HIS A 535 16.59 -8.94 11.09
C HIS A 535 16.47 -7.87 10.00
N ASP A 536 15.45 -7.01 10.12
CA ASP A 536 15.48 -5.71 9.46
C ASP A 536 16.30 -4.75 10.34
N LEU A 537 17.38 -4.20 9.80
CA LEU A 537 18.30 -3.31 10.50
C LEU A 537 17.86 -1.86 10.31
N TYR A 538 17.70 -1.14 11.40
CA TYR A 538 17.45 0.29 11.43
C TYR A 538 18.71 1.01 11.94
N LEU A 539 19.21 1.96 11.16
CA LEU A 539 20.18 2.96 11.61
C LEU A 539 19.39 4.23 11.90
N THR A 540 19.18 4.53 13.18
CA THR A 540 18.46 5.73 13.64
C THR A 540 19.46 6.78 14.12
N PHE A 541 19.25 8.04 13.76
CA PHE A 541 20.24 9.09 13.94
C PHE A 541 19.83 10.09 15.01
N THR A 542 20.73 10.34 15.98
CA THR A 542 20.49 11.29 17.08
C THR A 542 21.62 12.29 17.22
N GLY A 543 21.29 13.53 17.58
CA GLY A 543 22.27 14.61 17.69
C GLY A 543 21.62 15.97 17.94
N ASP A 544 22.42 17.03 17.79
CA ASP A 544 21.94 18.41 17.88
C ASP A 544 21.11 18.81 16.64
N SER A 545 20.64 20.06 16.60
CA SER A 545 19.87 20.59 15.46
C SER A 545 20.74 20.76 14.20
N GLY A 546 20.18 20.40 13.04
CA GLY A 546 20.81 20.52 11.72
C GLY A 546 21.44 19.21 11.24
N TYR A 547 22.23 19.28 10.16
CA TYR A 547 22.85 18.09 9.57
C TYR A 547 23.98 17.53 10.45
N LEU A 548 23.97 16.21 10.65
CA LEU A 548 24.85 15.49 11.57
C LEU A 548 26.12 14.96 10.89
N PHE A 549 25.96 14.03 9.94
CA PHE A 549 27.05 13.34 9.25
C PHE A 549 26.54 12.65 7.98
N ASN A 550 27.45 12.11 7.16
CA ASN A 550 27.15 11.21 6.05
C ASN A 550 27.70 9.80 6.35
N ILE A 551 27.12 8.76 5.74
CA ILE A 551 27.57 7.37 5.82
C ILE A 551 27.86 6.87 4.41
N ASN A 552 29.12 6.51 4.13
CA ASN A 552 29.52 5.87 2.89
C ASN A 552 29.15 4.38 2.93
N TRP A 553 29.64 3.64 3.93
CA TRP A 553 29.33 2.23 4.11
C TRP A 553 29.45 1.81 5.57
N PHE A 554 28.92 0.63 5.91
CA PHE A 554 29.09 0.01 7.22
C PHE A 554 29.20 -1.51 7.13
N LYS A 555 29.64 -2.14 8.21
CA LYS A 555 29.66 -3.60 8.39
C LYS A 555 29.63 -3.97 9.87
N PHE A 556 29.35 -5.24 10.15
CA PHE A 556 29.51 -5.84 11.47
C PHE A 556 30.70 -6.79 11.48
N ASP A 557 31.23 -7.08 12.68
CA ASP A 557 32.25 -8.10 12.89
C ASP A 557 31.88 -9.01 14.07
N LYS A 558 32.40 -10.24 14.05
CA LYS A 558 32.16 -11.25 15.10
C LYS A 558 33.00 -11.05 16.35
N ALA A 559 34.05 -10.24 16.27
CA ALA A 559 34.92 -9.92 17.38
C ALA A 559 34.48 -8.59 18.00
N PRO A 560 34.54 -8.44 19.33
CA PRO A 560 34.31 -7.14 19.95
C PRO A 560 35.47 -6.20 19.59
N ILE A 561 35.20 -4.90 19.56
CA ILE A 561 36.25 -3.89 19.50
C ILE A 561 36.97 -3.86 20.83
N VAL A 562 38.25 -4.12 20.73
CA VAL A 562 39.22 -4.00 21.81
C VAL A 562 39.67 -2.55 21.80
N THR A 563 39.08 -1.75 22.68
CA THR A 563 39.60 -0.43 23.01
C THR A 563 40.58 -0.57 24.17
N GLY A 564 41.75 0.06 24.04
CA GLY A 564 42.82 -0.01 25.03
C GLY A 564 44.20 -0.07 24.37
N LYS A 565 45.23 0.25 25.14
CA LYS A 565 46.62 0.23 24.68
C LYS A 565 47.16 -1.20 24.88
N THR A 566 47.80 -1.82 23.88
CA THR A 566 48.41 -3.14 24.09
C THR A 566 49.40 -3.09 25.26
N GLY A 567 49.27 -4.01 26.21
CA GLY A 567 49.99 -4.02 27.49
C GLY A 567 49.23 -3.39 28.67
N ASP A 568 48.20 -2.58 28.42
CA ASP A 568 47.31 -1.99 29.42
C ASP A 568 46.09 -2.92 29.58
N ILE A 569 46.21 -3.87 30.49
CA ILE A 569 45.29 -5.00 30.64
C ILE A 569 44.06 -4.60 31.46
N ASN A 570 44.21 -3.62 32.34
CA ASN A 570 43.12 -3.06 33.15
C ASN A 570 42.39 -1.87 32.46
N ASN A 571 42.91 -1.40 31.32
CA ASN A 571 42.38 -0.30 30.51
C ASN A 571 42.32 1.05 31.27
N ASP A 572 43.28 1.31 32.16
CA ASP A 572 43.38 2.57 32.91
C ASP A 572 44.20 3.66 32.19
N GLY A 573 44.73 3.34 31.01
CA GLY A 573 45.53 4.21 30.15
C GLY A 573 47.04 4.10 30.39
N GLN A 574 47.49 3.35 31.40
CA GLN A 574 48.90 3.12 31.73
C GLN A 574 49.28 1.67 31.48
N ILE A 575 50.56 1.44 31.20
CA ILE A 575 51.13 0.08 31.18
C ILE A 575 52.04 -0.01 32.40
N ASP A 576 51.58 -0.66 33.46
CA ASP A 576 52.28 -0.72 34.73
C ASP A 576 52.22 -2.10 35.43
N ALA A 577 52.65 -2.14 36.70
CA ALA A 577 52.74 -3.38 37.45
C ALA A 577 51.36 -4.01 37.76
N LEU A 578 50.26 -3.26 37.68
CA LEU A 578 48.90 -3.75 37.84
C LEU A 578 48.50 -4.63 36.65
N ASP A 579 48.89 -4.25 35.43
CA ASP A 579 48.67 -5.06 34.23
C ASP A 579 49.44 -6.38 34.31
N LEU A 580 50.71 -6.29 34.70
CA LEU A 580 51.55 -7.47 34.92
C LEU A 580 50.97 -8.40 36.00
N LEU A 581 50.35 -7.84 37.04
CA LEU A 581 49.69 -8.62 38.09
C LEU A 581 48.43 -9.32 37.56
N LEU A 582 47.61 -8.65 36.75
CA LEU A 582 46.42 -9.25 36.13
C LEU A 582 46.81 -10.39 35.18
N LEU A 583 47.82 -10.19 34.34
CA LEU A 583 48.36 -11.24 33.47
C LEU A 583 48.87 -12.44 34.27
N LYS A 584 49.57 -12.18 35.37
CA LYS A 584 50.04 -13.25 36.26
C LYS A 584 48.89 -14.02 36.90
N LYS A 585 47.87 -13.32 37.41
CA LYS A 585 46.70 -13.95 38.02
C LYS A 585 45.96 -14.83 37.01
N TYR A 586 45.80 -14.35 35.78
CA TYR A 586 45.21 -15.11 34.70
C TYR A 586 45.98 -16.39 34.38
N ILE A 587 47.30 -16.29 34.17
CA ILE A 587 48.16 -17.46 33.86
C ILE A 587 48.13 -18.49 34.99
N LEU A 588 47.95 -18.04 36.24
CA LEU A 588 47.82 -18.92 37.40
C LEU A 588 46.39 -19.43 37.64
N GLY A 589 45.42 -19.06 36.79
CA GLY A 589 44.02 -19.45 36.93
C GLY A 589 43.31 -18.84 38.14
N LEU A 590 43.83 -17.72 38.67
CA LEU A 590 43.29 -17.04 39.85
C LEU A 590 42.23 -15.98 39.50
N ASP A 591 42.19 -15.53 38.25
CA ASP A 591 41.28 -14.48 37.79
C ASP A 591 41.09 -14.55 36.26
N THR A 592 40.12 -13.81 35.74
CA THR A 592 39.89 -13.66 34.29
C THR A 592 40.34 -12.30 33.79
N ILE A 593 40.83 -12.22 32.55
CA ILE A 593 41.09 -10.95 31.87
C ILE A 593 39.92 -10.65 30.95
N GLU A 594 39.30 -9.49 31.15
CA GLU A 594 38.15 -9.04 30.37
C GLU A 594 38.52 -8.80 28.90
N ASN A 595 39.73 -8.28 28.64
CA ASN A 595 40.21 -7.98 27.30
C ASN A 595 41.53 -8.69 26.97
N ALA A 596 41.43 -9.99 26.68
CA ALA A 596 42.59 -10.86 26.45
C ALA A 596 43.51 -10.38 25.32
N LYS A 597 43.00 -9.64 24.32
CA LYS A 597 43.86 -9.13 23.22
C LYS A 597 44.83 -8.04 23.68
N LEU A 598 44.51 -7.26 24.71
CA LEU A 598 45.46 -6.27 25.27
C LEU A 598 46.62 -6.96 26.00
N ALA A 599 46.41 -8.21 26.41
CA ALA A 599 47.36 -9.02 27.13
C ALA A 599 48.16 -9.98 26.22
N ASP A 600 47.78 -10.16 24.96
CA ASP A 600 48.46 -10.99 23.97
C ASP A 600 49.55 -10.15 23.29
N LEU A 601 50.76 -10.22 23.84
CA LEU A 601 51.87 -9.32 23.53
C LEU A 601 52.80 -9.86 22.45
N ASP A 602 52.61 -11.10 22.00
CA ASP A 602 53.28 -11.68 20.84
C ASP A 602 52.32 -12.00 19.68
N ALA A 603 51.03 -11.69 19.82
CA ALA A 603 49.97 -11.87 18.82
C ALA A 603 49.78 -13.33 18.36
N ASN A 604 50.09 -14.30 19.23
CA ASN A 604 49.95 -15.72 18.91
C ASN A 604 48.54 -16.27 19.24
N GLY A 605 47.68 -15.48 19.91
CA GLY A 605 46.32 -15.85 20.30
C GLY A 605 46.21 -16.62 21.63
N GLU A 606 47.32 -16.87 22.33
CA GLU A 606 47.41 -17.61 23.59
C GLU A 606 48.08 -16.77 24.69
N LEU A 607 47.32 -16.45 25.75
CA LEU A 607 47.87 -15.78 26.93
C LEU A 607 48.69 -16.73 27.81
N ASN A 608 50.02 -16.58 27.78
CA ASN A 608 50.92 -17.48 28.48
C ASN A 608 52.17 -16.77 29.04
N ALA A 609 53.17 -17.57 29.46
CA ALA A 609 54.38 -17.05 30.09
C ALA A 609 55.22 -16.13 29.17
N ILE A 610 55.03 -16.21 27.86
CA ILE A 610 55.70 -15.36 26.87
C ILE A 610 55.16 -13.94 26.96
N ASP A 611 53.84 -13.74 26.98
CA ASP A 611 53.23 -12.42 27.19
C ASP A 611 53.65 -11.80 28.50
N PHE A 612 53.64 -12.61 29.57
CA PHE A 612 54.09 -12.16 30.88
C PHE A 612 55.55 -11.71 30.85
N ALA A 613 56.42 -12.43 30.14
CA ALA A 613 57.82 -12.05 29.98
C ALA A 613 57.98 -10.75 29.18
N LEU A 614 57.20 -10.56 28.11
CA LEU A 614 57.22 -9.36 27.28
C LEU A 614 56.74 -8.14 28.06
N LEU A 615 55.62 -8.24 28.78
CA LEU A 615 55.12 -7.15 29.63
C LEU A 615 56.15 -6.79 30.69
N LYS A 616 56.77 -7.81 31.31
CA LYS A 616 57.83 -7.61 32.31
C LYS A 616 59.07 -6.96 31.72
N GLN A 617 59.50 -7.34 30.52
CA GLN A 617 60.64 -6.73 29.84
C GLN A 617 60.37 -5.27 29.50
N TYR A 618 59.15 -4.95 29.06
CA TYR A 618 58.71 -3.59 28.77
C TYR A 618 58.73 -2.71 30.03
N LEU A 619 58.16 -3.19 31.13
CA LEU A 619 58.17 -2.49 32.43
C LEU A 619 59.58 -2.30 33.01
N LEU A 620 60.51 -3.21 32.69
CA LEU A 620 61.93 -3.11 33.07
C LEU A 620 62.75 -2.23 32.11
N GLY A 621 62.14 -1.71 31.04
CA GLY A 621 62.82 -0.91 30.01
C GLY A 621 63.82 -1.69 29.16
N LEU A 622 63.76 -3.04 29.20
CA LEU A 622 64.60 -3.91 28.37
C LEU A 622 64.14 -3.89 26.91
N ILE A 623 62.85 -3.64 26.70
CA ILE A 623 62.25 -3.29 25.41
C ILE A 623 61.47 -1.99 25.59
N THR A 624 61.52 -1.11 24.60
CA THR A 624 60.84 0.20 24.64
C THR A 624 59.53 0.23 23.87
N VAL A 625 59.23 -0.86 23.15
CA VAL A 625 58.02 -1.06 22.35
C VAL A 625 57.61 -2.53 22.51
N LEU A 626 56.31 -2.78 22.67
CA LEU A 626 55.78 -4.14 22.71
C LEU A 626 55.72 -4.73 21.29
N PRO A 627 56.01 -6.03 21.09
CA PRO A 627 56.21 -6.63 19.75
C PRO A 627 55.01 -6.61 18.80
N THR A 628 53.81 -6.32 19.27
CA THR A 628 52.58 -6.33 18.48
C THR A 628 52.50 -5.11 17.56
N VAL A 629 52.96 -5.24 16.31
CA VAL A 629 52.41 -4.53 15.15
C VAL A 629 52.07 -5.54 14.07
#